data_AF-A0A2V1CQG2-F1
#
_entry.id   AF-A0A2V1CQG2-F1
#
_cell.length_a   1.000
_cell.length_b   1.000
_cell.length_c   1.000
_cell.angle_alpha   90.00
_cell.angle_beta   90.00
_cell.angle_gamma   90.00
#
_symmetry.space_group_name_H-M   'P 1'
#
loop_
_entity.id
_entity.type
_entity.pdbx_description
1 polymer ?
#
loop_
_entity_poly.entity_id
_entity_poly.type
_entity_poly.pdbx_seq_one_letter_code
_entity_poly.pdbx_strand_id
1 'polypeptide(L)'
;MAAPFKAPTSPHNKPEIPAWIPPQETKMDIEWADLRTIELSLLDSDDPDIVAELVATTKAAIKEDGFLFLTNYGVSLEQLHRQFSLAQYLHENISQEDKERLLWDPSTGVFAGFKPRFGWKREKGKYDGIEHFNFYSPEFEHSNRVPRCILPFMDEITSFCDYLVNSVNRRLLRLLSMVLELPDDYLWNTIQSHDGLVGDGYFRHALFYPLDEESRVSRKGVRMYGHTDYGTTTFLFSVPVTALQIWKDDKWRYVSYNPGALVVNLGETLEVISGGHFKATLHKVAEPPEDQRHEQRLSLVLFNGSKGDMHLKPVTESPLIQREGFVLKQGIFMQFKNLMDSGRPVPTNKEWREAQIKTRLQIAPEERLEGVKEVNGTKYGQDVILGVPVMLPV
;
A
#
# COMPACT_ATOMS: atom_id res chain seq x y z
N MET A 1 0.77 -25.20 -9.94
CA MET A 1 1.64 -24.46 -9.00
C MET A 1 2.44 -23.39 -9.73
N ALA A 2 2.35 -22.14 -9.28
CA ALA A 2 3.22 -21.06 -9.75
C ALA A 2 4.69 -21.34 -9.38
N ALA A 3 5.61 -20.96 -10.26
CA ALA A 3 7.03 -21.07 -9.97
C ALA A 3 7.43 -20.11 -8.83
N PRO A 4 8.26 -20.54 -7.87
CA PRO A 4 8.77 -19.65 -6.83
C PRO A 4 9.71 -18.59 -7.43
N PHE A 5 9.90 -17.50 -6.70
CA PHE A 5 10.86 -16.46 -7.07
C PHE A 5 12.27 -17.04 -7.14
N LYS A 6 12.94 -16.75 -8.24
CA LYS A 6 14.35 -17.09 -8.46
C LYS A 6 15.12 -15.78 -8.56
N ALA A 7 16.03 -15.57 -7.62
CA ALA A 7 16.93 -14.43 -7.67
C ALA A 7 17.74 -14.47 -8.98
N PRO A 8 18.01 -13.31 -9.60
CA PRO A 8 18.77 -13.27 -10.84
C PRO A 8 20.21 -13.72 -10.60
N THR A 9 20.77 -14.51 -11.52
CA THR A 9 22.20 -14.75 -11.58
C THR A 9 22.88 -13.53 -12.17
N SER A 10 23.68 -12.83 -11.37
CA SER A 10 24.38 -11.64 -11.87
C SER A 10 25.65 -12.03 -12.63
N PRO A 11 25.87 -11.50 -13.85
CA PRO A 11 27.09 -11.74 -14.61
C PRO A 11 28.31 -10.96 -14.07
N HIS A 12 28.11 -10.10 -13.07
CA HIS A 12 29.15 -9.23 -12.52
C HIS A 12 29.30 -9.45 -11.01
N ASN A 13 30.53 -9.28 -10.51
CA ASN A 13 30.77 -9.23 -9.07
C ASN A 13 30.12 -7.97 -8.50
N LYS A 14 29.17 -8.15 -7.58
CA LYS A 14 28.53 -7.05 -6.87
C LYS A 14 29.33 -6.69 -5.62
N PRO A 15 29.30 -5.43 -5.18
CA PRO A 15 29.83 -5.07 -3.87
C PRO A 15 29.12 -5.90 -2.78
N GLU A 16 29.88 -6.33 -1.78
CA GLU A 16 29.29 -6.90 -0.56
C GLU A 16 28.60 -5.77 0.23
N ILE A 17 27.43 -6.08 0.78
CA ILE A 17 26.67 -5.14 1.61
C ILE A 17 26.28 -5.83 2.92
N PRO A 18 26.14 -5.08 4.02
CA PRO A 18 25.68 -5.65 5.29
C PRO A 18 24.31 -6.31 5.16
N ALA A 19 24.13 -7.45 5.82
CA ALA A 19 22.81 -8.06 5.94
C ALA A 19 21.94 -7.24 6.89
N TRP A 20 20.67 -7.05 6.52
CA TRP A 20 19.67 -6.49 7.43
C TRP A 20 19.36 -7.50 8.54
N ILE A 21 19.50 -7.05 9.78
CA ILE A 21 19.16 -7.82 10.97
C ILE A 21 17.79 -7.32 11.45
N PRO A 22 16.74 -8.16 11.44
CA PRO A 22 15.43 -7.77 11.92
C PRO A 22 15.49 -7.35 13.41
N PRO A 23 14.87 -6.22 13.80
CA PRO A 23 14.71 -5.87 15.21
C PRO A 23 13.90 -6.91 15.97
N GLN A 24 13.96 -6.87 17.31
CA GLN A 24 13.14 -7.77 18.13
C GLN A 24 11.66 -7.44 18.03
N GLU A 25 10.83 -8.47 18.04
CA GLU A 25 9.38 -8.34 18.21
C GLU A 25 9.07 -7.69 19.57
N THR A 26 7.98 -6.91 19.61
CA THR A 26 7.50 -6.33 20.86
C THR A 26 7.04 -7.43 21.81
N LYS A 27 7.31 -7.25 23.10
CA LYS A 27 6.86 -8.10 24.20
C LYS A 27 5.68 -7.48 24.95
N MET A 28 5.24 -6.30 24.50
CA MET A 28 4.09 -5.59 25.09
C MET A 28 2.80 -6.35 24.76
N ASP A 29 1.88 -6.37 25.71
CA ASP A 29 0.51 -6.86 25.47
C ASP A 29 -0.26 -5.80 24.68
N ILE A 30 -0.69 -6.16 23.47
CA ILE A 30 -1.27 -5.25 22.49
C ILE A 30 -2.55 -5.87 21.96
N GLU A 31 -3.60 -5.06 21.85
CA GLU A 31 -4.81 -5.44 21.16
C GLU A 31 -4.58 -5.45 19.63
N TRP A 32 -4.42 -6.64 19.08
CA TRP A 32 -4.16 -6.85 17.65
C TRP A 32 -5.45 -6.74 16.81
N ALA A 33 -5.27 -6.35 15.55
CA ALA A 33 -6.22 -6.60 14.50
C ALA A 33 -6.18 -8.09 14.14
N ASP A 34 -7.28 -8.79 14.36
CA ASP A 34 -7.44 -10.17 13.90
C ASP A 34 -7.61 -10.15 12.37
N LEU A 35 -6.53 -10.44 11.65
CA LEU A 35 -6.48 -10.48 10.20
C LEU A 35 -6.39 -11.93 9.73
N ARG A 36 -7.22 -12.27 8.74
CA ARG A 36 -7.19 -13.58 8.11
C ARG A 36 -5.92 -13.75 7.27
N THR A 37 -5.39 -14.97 7.27
CA THR A 37 -4.26 -15.37 6.44
C THR A 37 -4.75 -16.11 5.20
N ILE A 38 -4.26 -15.70 4.05
CA ILE A 38 -4.52 -16.30 2.74
C ILE A 38 -3.23 -16.95 2.25
N GLU A 39 -3.24 -18.27 2.11
CA GLU A 39 -2.15 -19.01 1.50
C GLU A 39 -2.32 -19.01 -0.02
N LEU A 40 -1.56 -18.16 -0.72
CA LEU A 40 -1.80 -17.93 -2.15
C LEU A 40 -1.58 -19.18 -3.01
N SER A 41 -0.72 -20.10 -2.59
CA SER A 41 -0.46 -21.37 -3.30
C SER A 41 -1.70 -22.27 -3.37
N LEU A 42 -2.68 -22.12 -2.48
CA LEU A 42 -3.91 -22.91 -2.52
C LEU A 42 -4.76 -22.60 -3.77
N LEU A 43 -4.58 -21.43 -4.39
CA LEU A 43 -5.21 -21.08 -5.66
C LEU A 43 -4.75 -22.00 -6.81
N ASP A 44 -3.56 -22.60 -6.68
CA ASP A 44 -2.98 -23.49 -7.68
C ASP A 44 -3.36 -24.98 -7.46
N SER A 45 -4.28 -25.26 -6.54
CA SER A 45 -4.79 -26.60 -6.25
C SER A 45 -5.63 -27.15 -7.41
N ASP A 46 -5.49 -28.44 -7.70
CA ASP A 46 -6.36 -29.15 -8.66
C ASP A 46 -7.72 -29.52 -8.03
N ASP A 47 -7.83 -29.43 -6.69
CA ASP A 47 -9.08 -29.66 -5.95
C ASP A 47 -9.93 -28.37 -5.94
N PRO A 48 -11.11 -28.36 -6.58
CA PRO A 48 -11.96 -27.18 -6.65
C PRO A 48 -12.53 -26.76 -5.29
N ASP A 49 -12.69 -27.69 -4.33
CA ASP A 49 -13.23 -27.36 -3.00
C ASP A 49 -12.22 -26.53 -2.19
N ILE A 50 -10.92 -26.84 -2.31
CA ILE A 50 -9.83 -26.03 -1.72
C ILE A 50 -9.86 -24.60 -2.27
N VAL A 51 -10.00 -24.46 -3.60
CA VAL A 51 -10.05 -23.15 -4.24
C VAL A 51 -11.32 -22.39 -3.82
N ALA A 52 -12.47 -23.07 -3.71
CA ALA A 52 -13.71 -22.47 -3.26
C ALA A 52 -13.63 -21.96 -1.81
N GLU A 53 -13.00 -22.73 -0.91
CA GLU A 53 -12.76 -22.31 0.48
C GLU A 53 -11.82 -21.09 0.56
N LEU A 54 -10.78 -21.06 -0.27
CA LEU A 54 -9.87 -19.92 -0.39
C LEU A 54 -10.62 -18.65 -0.85
N VAL A 55 -11.49 -18.77 -1.86
CA VAL A 55 -12.34 -17.67 -2.34
C VAL A 55 -13.27 -17.19 -1.23
N ALA A 56 -13.93 -18.11 -0.51
CA ALA A 56 -14.85 -17.75 0.58
C ALA A 56 -14.14 -17.03 1.73
N THR A 57 -12.97 -17.54 2.14
CA THR A 57 -12.13 -16.93 3.17
C THR A 57 -11.66 -15.54 2.75
N THR A 58 -11.25 -15.40 1.48
CA THR A 58 -10.83 -14.12 0.91
C THR A 58 -11.98 -13.12 0.87
N LYS A 59 -13.18 -13.55 0.44
CA LYS A 59 -14.40 -12.71 0.46
C LYS A 59 -14.71 -12.19 1.85
N ALA A 60 -14.59 -13.02 2.89
CA ALA A 60 -14.79 -12.59 4.27
C ALA A 60 -13.74 -11.56 4.71
N ALA A 61 -12.45 -11.85 4.48
CA ALA A 61 -11.34 -10.97 4.86
C ALA A 61 -11.46 -9.57 4.25
N ILE A 62 -11.69 -9.48 2.94
CA ILE A 62 -11.72 -8.19 2.24
C ILE A 62 -12.99 -7.38 2.48
N LYS A 63 -14.10 -8.05 2.84
CA LYS A 63 -15.37 -7.40 3.18
C LYS A 63 -15.37 -6.85 4.61
N GLU A 64 -14.82 -7.61 5.55
CA GLU A 64 -14.81 -7.24 6.97
C GLU A 64 -13.64 -6.29 7.29
N ASP A 65 -12.44 -6.68 6.86
CA ASP A 65 -11.19 -6.06 7.30
C ASP A 65 -10.57 -5.17 6.23
N GLY A 66 -10.73 -5.50 4.94
CA GLY A 66 -10.02 -4.83 3.83
C GLY A 66 -8.49 -5.02 3.88
N PHE A 67 -8.03 -5.88 4.79
CA PHE A 67 -6.65 -6.25 5.05
C PHE A 67 -6.57 -7.76 5.24
N LEU A 68 -5.45 -8.37 4.84
CA LEU A 68 -5.16 -9.78 5.05
C LEU A 68 -3.65 -10.01 5.14
N PHE A 69 -3.24 -11.12 5.75
CA PHE A 69 -1.91 -11.66 5.55
C PHE A 69 -1.90 -12.54 4.31
N LEU A 70 -0.89 -12.40 3.45
CA LEU A 70 -0.67 -13.27 2.30
C LEU A 70 0.64 -14.05 2.51
N THR A 71 0.55 -15.37 2.50
CA THR A 71 1.66 -16.30 2.68
C THR A 71 1.76 -17.26 1.50
N ASN A 72 2.83 -18.07 1.46
CA ASN A 72 3.05 -19.07 0.40
C ASN A 72 2.95 -18.50 -1.03
N TYR A 73 3.37 -17.24 -1.21
CA TYR A 73 3.36 -16.53 -2.50
C TYR A 73 4.65 -16.74 -3.33
N GLY A 74 5.60 -17.52 -2.80
CA GLY A 74 6.78 -18.00 -3.52
C GLY A 74 8.05 -17.18 -3.32
N VAL A 75 8.11 -16.29 -2.34
CA VAL A 75 9.36 -15.62 -1.89
C VAL A 75 9.77 -16.21 -0.54
N SER A 76 11.03 -16.60 -0.39
CA SER A 76 11.56 -17.06 0.90
C SER A 76 11.87 -15.90 1.85
N LEU A 77 11.92 -16.17 3.16
CA LEU A 77 12.30 -15.16 4.15
C LEU A 77 13.71 -14.60 3.90
N GLU A 78 14.65 -15.43 3.43
CA GLU A 78 16.00 -15.01 3.08
C GLU A 78 16.01 -14.05 1.87
N GLN A 79 15.25 -14.37 0.82
CA GLN A 79 15.11 -13.50 -0.35
C GLN A 79 14.48 -12.16 0.03
N LEU A 80 13.52 -12.17 0.97
CA LEU A 80 12.95 -10.95 1.52
C LEU A 80 13.98 -10.14 2.32
N HIS A 81 14.71 -10.77 3.24
CA HIS A 81 15.77 -10.09 4.02
C HIS A 81 16.86 -9.51 3.13
N ARG A 82 17.15 -10.14 1.97
CA ARG A 82 18.04 -9.56 0.97
C ARG A 82 17.53 -8.22 0.43
N GLN A 83 16.23 -8.09 0.17
CA GLN A 83 15.63 -6.81 -0.26
C GLN A 83 15.68 -5.76 0.85
N PHE A 84 15.50 -6.14 2.12
CA PHE A 84 15.72 -5.25 3.25
C PHE A 84 17.18 -4.80 3.37
N SER A 85 18.14 -5.69 3.09
CA SER A 85 19.58 -5.35 3.07
C SER A 85 19.87 -4.29 2.01
N LEU A 86 19.29 -4.43 0.81
CA LEU A 86 19.41 -3.45 -0.28
C LEU A 86 18.80 -2.09 0.10
N ALA A 87 17.64 -2.09 0.75
CA ALA A 87 16.98 -0.86 1.18
C ALA A 87 17.71 -0.15 2.32
N GLN A 88 18.22 -0.90 3.31
CA GLN A 88 19.09 -0.37 4.35
C GLN A 88 20.33 0.27 3.73
N TYR A 89 21.00 -0.47 2.83
CA TYR A 89 22.19 0.02 2.14
C TYR A 89 21.92 1.31 1.36
N LEU A 90 20.78 1.41 0.67
CA LEU A 90 20.35 2.63 -0.01
C LEU A 90 20.28 3.81 0.97
N HIS A 91 19.54 3.68 2.08
CA HIS A 91 19.35 4.76 3.04
C HIS A 91 20.65 5.19 3.73
N GLU A 92 21.53 4.24 4.02
CA GLU A 92 22.83 4.51 4.65
C GLU A 92 23.84 5.16 3.69
N ASN A 93 23.76 4.88 2.39
CA ASN A 93 24.80 5.25 1.42
C ASN A 93 24.35 6.24 0.33
N ILE A 94 23.08 6.68 0.32
CA ILE A 94 22.62 7.69 -0.63
C ILE A 94 23.36 9.03 -0.40
N SER A 95 24.07 9.48 -1.43
CA SER A 95 24.87 10.72 -1.36
C SER A 95 23.99 11.96 -1.28
N GLN A 96 24.53 13.06 -0.73
CA GLN A 96 23.83 14.34 -0.72
C GLN A 96 23.51 14.85 -2.14
N GLU A 97 24.43 14.63 -3.09
CA GLU A 97 24.23 14.95 -4.51
C GLU A 97 23.02 14.18 -5.08
N ASP A 98 22.90 12.88 -4.79
CA ASP A 98 21.76 12.07 -5.24
C ASP A 98 20.46 12.51 -4.55
N LYS A 99 20.49 12.88 -3.26
CA LYS A 99 19.31 13.40 -2.53
C LYS A 99 18.77 14.67 -3.17
N GLU A 100 19.65 15.56 -3.62
CA GLU A 100 19.27 16.81 -4.30
C GLU A 100 18.78 16.56 -5.73
N ARG A 101 19.53 15.74 -6.48
CA ARG A 101 19.23 15.40 -7.88
C ARG A 101 17.92 14.63 -8.03
N LEU A 102 17.60 13.77 -7.06
CA LEU A 102 16.43 12.90 -7.06
C LEU A 102 15.32 13.40 -6.14
N LEU A 103 15.41 14.63 -5.63
CA LEU A 103 14.39 15.19 -4.75
C LEU A 103 13.01 15.12 -5.43
N TRP A 104 12.05 14.51 -4.72
CA TRP A 104 10.71 14.31 -5.23
C TRP A 104 9.95 15.62 -5.50
N ASP A 105 8.92 15.55 -6.34
CA ASP A 105 7.98 16.67 -6.54
C ASP A 105 6.53 16.18 -6.59
N PRO A 106 5.86 16.07 -5.42
CA PRO A 106 4.47 15.65 -5.33
C PRO A 106 3.50 16.54 -6.13
N SER A 107 3.85 17.80 -6.44
CA SER A 107 2.98 18.68 -7.23
C SER A 107 2.76 18.18 -8.67
N THR A 108 3.66 17.31 -9.14
CA THR A 108 3.54 16.63 -10.44
C THR A 108 2.51 15.50 -10.44
N GLY A 109 1.96 15.14 -9.27
CA GLY A 109 0.99 14.05 -9.15
C GLY A 109 1.62 12.65 -9.01
N VAL A 110 2.93 12.57 -8.77
CA VAL A 110 3.62 11.33 -8.40
C VAL A 110 4.55 11.57 -7.21
N PHE A 111 4.87 10.52 -6.46
CA PHE A 111 5.83 10.58 -5.35
C PHE A 111 7.22 10.06 -5.76
N ALA A 112 7.60 10.14 -7.03
CA ALA A 112 8.83 9.54 -7.55
C ALA A 112 10.10 10.16 -6.93
N GLY A 113 11.12 9.34 -6.69
CA GLY A 113 12.41 9.78 -6.16
C GLY A 113 12.47 9.86 -4.63
N PHE A 114 13.33 10.75 -4.14
CA PHE A 114 13.72 10.89 -2.75
C PHE A 114 12.85 11.89 -1.98
N LYS A 115 12.25 11.45 -0.87
CA LYS A 115 11.61 12.30 0.15
C LYS A 115 12.54 12.46 1.36
N PRO A 116 12.83 13.71 1.80
CA PRO A 116 13.48 13.98 3.08
C PRO A 116 12.51 13.90 4.26
N ARG A 117 13.03 13.85 5.49
CA ARG A 117 12.30 13.72 6.76
C ARG A 117 11.42 14.93 7.18
N PHE A 118 11.01 15.77 6.24
CA PHE A 118 10.41 17.08 6.49
C PHE A 118 9.17 17.33 5.63
N GLY A 119 8.07 16.65 5.96
CA GLY A 119 6.76 16.87 5.34
C GLY A 119 6.59 16.21 3.98
N TRP A 120 5.39 16.32 3.43
CA TRP A 120 4.93 15.59 2.23
C TRP A 120 4.80 16.49 0.99
N LYS A 121 5.61 17.55 0.94
CA LYS A 121 5.73 18.48 -0.19
C LYS A 121 7.18 18.55 -0.65
N ARG A 122 7.42 19.21 -1.79
CA ARG A 122 8.78 19.46 -2.28
C ARG A 122 9.51 20.43 -1.35
N GLU A 123 8.82 21.48 -0.90
CA GLU A 123 9.34 22.42 0.08
C GLU A 123 9.45 21.76 1.45
N LYS A 124 10.49 22.13 2.19
CA LYS A 124 10.76 21.61 3.53
C LYS A 124 9.62 22.00 4.49
N GLY A 125 8.92 21.00 5.02
CA GLY A 125 7.91 21.15 6.06
C GLY A 125 8.41 20.87 7.48
N LYS A 126 7.47 20.56 8.39
CA LYS A 126 7.78 20.07 9.75
C LYS A 126 8.47 18.72 9.70
N TYR A 127 9.33 18.44 10.68
CA TYR A 127 9.96 17.12 10.82
C TYR A 127 8.90 16.03 10.98
N ASP A 128 8.97 14.98 10.18
CA ASP A 128 8.08 13.81 10.26
C ASP A 128 8.81 12.49 10.50
N GLY A 129 10.15 12.51 10.47
CA GLY A 129 10.97 11.31 10.69
C GLY A 129 10.81 10.24 9.62
N ILE A 130 10.27 10.56 8.43
CA ILE A 130 10.10 9.59 7.34
C ILE A 130 11.00 9.99 6.18
N GLU A 131 12.01 9.18 5.91
CA GLU A 131 12.79 9.24 4.68
C GLU A 131 12.33 8.12 3.75
N HIS A 132 12.11 8.38 2.47
CA HIS A 132 11.85 7.29 1.52
C HIS A 132 12.39 7.56 0.13
N PHE A 133 12.59 6.47 -0.61
CA PHE A 133 12.83 6.49 -2.05
C PHE A 133 11.75 5.66 -2.74
N ASN A 134 11.10 6.22 -3.77
CA ASN A 134 10.09 5.53 -4.56
C ASN A 134 10.59 5.27 -5.98
N PHE A 135 10.44 4.03 -6.43
CA PHE A 135 10.71 3.55 -7.77
C PHE A 135 9.38 3.39 -8.54
N TYR A 136 9.09 4.30 -9.46
CA TYR A 136 8.08 4.08 -10.51
C TYR A 136 8.76 3.40 -11.71
N SER A 137 7.98 2.97 -12.71
CA SER A 137 8.52 2.34 -13.93
C SER A 137 9.73 3.07 -14.53
N PRO A 138 9.75 4.42 -14.65
CA PRO A 138 10.93 5.13 -15.17
C PRO A 138 12.22 4.97 -14.34
N GLU A 139 12.13 4.76 -13.03
CA GLU A 139 13.30 4.52 -12.16
C GLU A 139 13.94 3.14 -12.41
N PHE A 140 13.16 2.19 -12.93
CA PHE A 140 13.69 0.89 -13.35
C PHE A 140 14.28 0.93 -14.77
N GLU A 141 13.84 1.88 -15.60
CA GLU A 141 14.26 2.02 -17.00
C GLU A 141 15.48 2.92 -17.19
N HIS A 142 15.69 3.87 -16.28
CA HIS A 142 16.69 4.91 -16.44
C HIS A 142 17.59 5.03 -15.21
N SER A 143 18.86 4.64 -15.36
CA SER A 143 19.85 4.65 -14.27
C SER A 143 20.11 6.03 -13.68
N ASN A 144 19.90 7.11 -14.45
CA ASN A 144 19.99 8.48 -13.95
C ASN A 144 18.79 8.89 -13.08
N ARG A 145 17.82 8.02 -12.81
CA ARG A 145 16.69 8.29 -11.91
C ARG A 145 16.80 7.58 -10.56
N VAL A 146 17.85 6.81 -10.33
CA VAL A 146 18.09 6.12 -9.06
C VAL A 146 19.41 6.58 -8.40
N PRO A 147 19.57 6.34 -7.08
CA PRO A 147 20.82 6.64 -6.38
C PRO A 147 21.98 5.83 -6.96
N ARG A 148 23.18 6.42 -7.05
CA ARG A 148 24.32 5.72 -7.65
C ARG A 148 24.76 4.49 -6.83
N CYS A 149 24.58 4.53 -5.51
CA CYS A 149 24.92 3.43 -4.62
C CYS A 149 24.13 2.13 -4.93
N ILE A 150 22.90 2.23 -5.43
CA ILE A 150 22.04 1.05 -5.66
C ILE A 150 22.15 0.48 -7.08
N LEU A 151 22.79 1.20 -8.00
CA LEU A 151 22.94 0.79 -9.41
C LEU A 151 23.46 -0.66 -9.59
N PRO A 152 24.47 -1.14 -8.82
CA PRO A 152 24.97 -2.51 -8.96
C PRO A 152 23.95 -3.61 -8.62
N PHE A 153 22.84 -3.26 -7.96
CA PHE A 153 21.85 -4.20 -7.45
C PHE A 153 20.46 -4.02 -8.11
N MET A 154 20.34 -3.16 -9.12
CA MET A 154 19.06 -2.91 -9.77
C MET A 154 18.48 -4.15 -10.44
N ASP A 155 19.30 -5.12 -10.87
CA ASP A 155 18.83 -6.42 -11.36
C ASP A 155 18.05 -7.21 -10.29
N GLU A 156 18.51 -7.20 -9.04
CA GLU A 156 17.82 -7.85 -7.90
C GLU A 156 16.51 -7.16 -7.56
N ILE A 157 16.50 -5.82 -7.51
CA ILE A 157 15.31 -5.03 -7.17
C ILE A 157 14.27 -5.16 -8.30
N THR A 158 14.70 -5.04 -9.56
CA THR A 158 13.85 -5.18 -10.75
C THR A 158 13.24 -6.57 -10.82
N SER A 159 14.04 -7.64 -10.69
CA SER A 159 13.54 -9.02 -10.75
C SER A 159 12.57 -9.33 -9.60
N PHE A 160 12.81 -8.78 -8.42
CA PHE A 160 11.91 -8.92 -7.28
C PHE A 160 10.57 -8.23 -7.54
N CYS A 161 10.58 -6.97 -7.99
CA CYS A 161 9.36 -6.23 -8.30
C CYS A 161 8.59 -6.88 -9.45
N ASP A 162 9.28 -7.31 -10.51
CA ASP A 162 8.69 -8.04 -11.63
C ASP A 162 7.92 -9.29 -11.16
N TYR A 163 8.54 -10.10 -10.31
CA TYR A 163 7.90 -11.29 -9.75
C TYR A 163 6.65 -10.95 -8.92
N LEU A 164 6.73 -9.92 -8.07
CA LEU A 164 5.59 -9.51 -7.26
C LEU A 164 4.43 -9.01 -8.13
N VAL A 165 4.70 -8.26 -9.20
CA VAL A 165 3.66 -7.75 -10.11
C VAL A 165 3.09 -8.89 -10.96
N ASN A 166 3.94 -9.60 -11.70
CA ASN A 166 3.51 -10.52 -12.75
C ASN A 166 3.11 -11.92 -12.24
N SER A 167 3.56 -12.32 -11.05
CA SER A 167 3.18 -13.59 -10.42
C SER A 167 2.25 -13.40 -9.24
N VAL A 168 2.63 -12.60 -8.24
CA VAL A 168 1.88 -12.49 -6.98
C VAL A 168 0.61 -11.66 -7.15
N ASN A 169 0.72 -10.44 -7.69
CA ASN A 169 -0.42 -9.55 -7.89
C ASN A 169 -1.40 -10.09 -8.93
N ARG A 170 -0.92 -10.66 -10.03
CA ARG A 170 -1.78 -11.36 -10.99
C ARG A 170 -2.64 -12.44 -10.33
N ARG A 171 -2.04 -13.34 -9.53
CA ARG A 171 -2.77 -14.41 -8.84
C ARG A 171 -3.74 -13.87 -7.78
N LEU A 172 -3.34 -12.83 -7.04
CA LEU A 172 -4.26 -12.20 -6.09
C LEU A 172 -5.44 -11.53 -6.82
N LEU A 173 -5.21 -10.83 -7.93
CA LEU A 173 -6.28 -10.24 -8.74
C LEU A 173 -7.15 -11.33 -9.39
N ARG A 174 -6.60 -12.51 -9.69
CA ARG A 174 -7.39 -13.66 -10.10
C ARG A 174 -8.34 -14.12 -9.00
N LEU A 175 -7.81 -14.34 -7.80
CA LEU A 175 -8.61 -14.69 -6.62
C LEU A 175 -9.71 -13.66 -6.34
N LEU A 176 -9.41 -12.36 -6.47
CA LEU A 176 -10.39 -11.29 -6.31
C LEU A 176 -11.42 -11.26 -7.45
N SER A 177 -11.06 -11.59 -8.69
CA SER A 177 -12.02 -11.72 -9.79
C SER A 177 -13.02 -12.85 -9.50
N MET A 178 -12.54 -13.98 -8.97
CA MET A 178 -13.39 -15.10 -8.55
C MET A 178 -14.33 -14.72 -7.42
N VAL A 179 -13.90 -13.89 -6.46
CA VAL A 179 -14.81 -13.36 -5.43
C VAL A 179 -15.95 -12.55 -6.04
N LEU A 180 -15.67 -11.74 -7.07
CA LEU A 180 -16.68 -10.99 -7.83
C LEU A 180 -17.47 -11.85 -8.81
N GLU A 181 -17.19 -13.16 -8.88
CA GLU A 181 -17.78 -14.10 -9.84
C GLU A 181 -17.56 -13.68 -11.30
N LEU A 182 -16.47 -12.96 -11.55
CA LEU A 182 -16.01 -12.56 -12.87
C LEU A 182 -15.10 -13.65 -13.46
N PRO A 183 -14.82 -13.62 -14.78
CA PRO A 183 -13.79 -14.47 -15.38
C PRO A 183 -12.46 -14.35 -14.62
N ASP A 184 -11.77 -15.47 -14.43
CA ASP A 184 -10.59 -15.62 -13.58
C ASP A 184 -9.61 -14.44 -13.64
N ASP A 185 -9.09 -14.06 -14.81
CA ASP A 185 -8.10 -12.98 -14.92
C ASP A 185 -8.73 -11.61 -15.26
N TYR A 186 -10.02 -11.37 -14.98
CA TYR A 186 -10.71 -10.14 -15.36
C TYR A 186 -10.03 -8.89 -14.78
N LEU A 187 -9.78 -8.84 -13.47
CA LEU A 187 -9.17 -7.66 -12.83
C LEU A 187 -7.74 -7.43 -13.33
N TRP A 188 -6.98 -8.50 -13.60
CA TRP A 188 -5.65 -8.41 -14.18
C TRP A 188 -5.68 -7.84 -15.61
N ASN A 189 -6.55 -8.36 -16.48
CA ASN A 189 -6.57 -7.95 -17.88
C ASN A 189 -7.22 -6.57 -18.10
N THR A 190 -8.28 -6.29 -17.36
CA THR A 190 -9.15 -5.13 -17.62
C THR A 190 -8.78 -3.93 -16.77
N ILE A 191 -8.43 -4.14 -15.49
CA ILE A 191 -8.28 -3.06 -14.50
C ILE A 191 -6.81 -2.70 -14.26
N GLN A 192 -5.97 -3.69 -13.97
CA GLN A 192 -4.55 -3.49 -13.65
C GLN A 192 -3.79 -2.79 -14.80
N SER A 193 -2.94 -1.83 -14.46
CA SER A 193 -2.00 -1.21 -15.42
C SER A 193 -0.82 -2.14 -15.67
N HIS A 194 -0.42 -2.22 -16.93
CA HIS A 194 0.73 -3.00 -17.43
C HIS A 194 1.82 -2.12 -18.04
N ASP A 195 1.73 -0.80 -17.83
CA ASP A 195 2.65 0.18 -18.42
C ASP A 195 3.98 0.23 -17.64
N GLY A 196 4.99 -0.45 -18.18
CA GLY A 196 6.30 -0.59 -17.54
C GLY A 196 6.31 -1.63 -16.40
N LEU A 197 7.40 -1.69 -15.65
CA LEU A 197 7.65 -2.77 -14.68
C LEU A 197 6.57 -2.90 -13.59
N VAL A 198 6.09 -1.76 -13.09
CA VAL A 198 5.15 -1.68 -11.96
C VAL A 198 3.81 -1.04 -12.34
N GLY A 199 3.56 -0.90 -13.66
CA GLY A 199 2.38 -0.20 -14.16
C GLY A 199 2.28 1.23 -13.62
N ASP A 200 1.05 1.63 -13.33
CA ASP A 200 0.69 2.88 -12.63
C ASP A 200 0.95 2.87 -11.11
N GLY A 201 1.64 1.83 -10.63
CA GLY A 201 2.08 1.63 -9.26
C GLY A 201 3.50 2.15 -9.01
N TYR A 202 4.05 1.78 -7.85
CA TYR A 202 5.44 2.07 -7.49
C TYR A 202 5.92 1.21 -6.32
N PHE A 203 7.23 1.00 -6.24
CA PHE A 203 7.89 0.35 -5.12
C PHE A 203 8.52 1.39 -4.19
N ARG A 204 8.31 1.26 -2.87
CA ARG A 204 8.78 2.20 -1.85
C ARG A 204 9.73 1.53 -0.89
N HIS A 205 10.89 2.16 -0.68
CA HIS A 205 11.74 1.95 0.48
C HIS A 205 11.54 3.12 1.43
N ALA A 206 11.02 2.88 2.63
CA ALA A 206 10.82 3.94 3.62
C ALA A 206 11.49 3.59 4.95
N LEU A 207 12.32 4.52 5.45
CA LEU A 207 12.94 4.45 6.75
C LEU A 207 12.30 5.45 7.70
N PHE A 208 11.75 4.90 8.77
CA PHE A 208 11.00 5.60 9.78
C PHE A 208 11.89 5.78 11.03
N TYR A 209 12.38 6.99 11.26
CA TYR A 209 13.20 7.38 12.42
C TYR A 209 12.37 7.73 13.66
N PRO A 210 12.82 7.37 14.88
CA PRO A 210 12.19 7.82 16.12
C PRO A 210 11.88 9.32 16.07
N LEU A 211 10.69 9.69 16.52
CA LEU A 211 10.29 11.10 16.61
C LEU A 211 11.02 11.74 17.79
N ASP A 212 11.40 13.01 17.63
CA ASP A 212 11.75 13.84 18.79
C ASP A 212 10.50 14.12 19.63
N GLU A 213 10.72 14.54 20.87
CA GLU A 213 9.64 14.74 21.85
C GLU A 213 8.61 15.78 21.39
N GLU A 214 9.07 16.87 20.77
CA GLU A 214 8.19 17.93 20.24
C GLU A 214 7.27 17.39 19.13
N SER A 215 7.82 16.63 18.18
CA SER A 215 7.08 16.02 17.09
C SER A 215 6.14 14.93 17.60
N ARG A 216 6.57 14.15 18.59
CA ARG A 216 5.76 13.10 19.20
C ARG A 216 4.53 13.67 19.90
N VAL A 217 4.71 14.71 20.72
CA VAL A 217 3.62 15.38 21.44
C VAL A 217 2.67 16.06 20.46
N SER A 218 3.18 16.86 19.51
CA SER A 218 2.35 17.60 18.57
C SER A 218 1.53 16.71 17.63
N ARG A 219 2.03 15.51 17.30
CA ARG A 219 1.34 14.55 16.44
C ARG A 219 0.58 13.48 17.21
N LYS A 220 0.55 13.54 18.55
CA LYS A 220 -0.03 12.51 19.42
C LYS A 220 0.49 11.10 19.09
N GLY A 221 1.77 10.98 18.77
CA GLY A 221 2.42 9.73 18.35
C GLY A 221 2.10 9.26 16.92
N VAL A 222 1.33 9.99 16.12
CA VAL A 222 1.02 9.59 14.73
C VAL A 222 2.17 9.98 13.79
N ARG A 223 2.74 8.99 13.10
CA ARG A 223 3.88 9.16 12.19
C ARG A 223 3.41 9.47 10.77
N MET A 224 2.42 8.72 10.29
CA MET A 224 1.70 8.97 9.05
C MET A 224 0.20 8.92 9.37
N TYR A 225 -0.52 10.01 9.10
CA TYR A 225 -1.93 10.12 9.45
C TYR A 225 -2.80 9.16 8.64
N GLY A 226 -4.00 8.91 9.16
CA GLY A 226 -4.88 7.91 8.57
C GLY A 226 -5.27 8.23 7.13
N HIS A 227 -5.29 7.17 6.33
CA HIS A 227 -5.63 7.24 4.92
C HIS A 227 -6.06 5.88 4.39
N THR A 228 -6.69 5.91 3.23
CA THR A 228 -6.86 4.80 2.30
C THR A 228 -5.83 4.93 1.18
N ASP A 229 -5.46 3.80 0.58
CA ASP A 229 -4.65 3.77 -0.63
C ASP A 229 -5.53 3.95 -1.86
N TYR A 230 -5.08 4.74 -2.85
CA TYR A 230 -5.87 5.01 -4.05
C TYR A 230 -5.82 3.90 -5.11
N GLY A 231 -4.77 3.07 -5.08
CA GLY A 231 -4.47 2.06 -6.10
C GLY A 231 -5.38 0.81 -6.05
N THR A 232 -4.89 -0.29 -6.62
CA THR A 232 -5.57 -1.59 -6.59
C THR A 232 -5.21 -2.37 -5.34
N THR A 233 -4.03 -2.97 -5.29
CA THR A 233 -3.52 -3.75 -4.16
C THR A 233 -2.22 -3.14 -3.64
N THR A 234 -2.02 -3.17 -2.34
CA THR A 234 -0.78 -2.76 -1.70
C THR A 234 -0.14 -3.96 -1.02
N PHE A 235 1.13 -4.22 -1.30
CA PHE A 235 1.92 -5.26 -0.67
C PHE A 235 2.91 -4.62 0.31
N LEU A 236 2.55 -4.59 1.59
CA LEU A 236 3.45 -4.20 2.66
C LEU A 236 4.14 -5.45 3.20
N PHE A 237 5.46 -5.48 3.21
CA PHE A 237 6.18 -6.57 3.86
C PHE A 237 6.03 -6.47 5.39
N SER A 238 5.64 -7.57 6.03
CA SER A 238 5.52 -7.62 7.48
C SER A 238 6.91 -7.47 8.12
N VAL A 239 7.02 -6.60 9.13
CA VAL A 239 8.27 -6.32 9.85
C VAL A 239 8.07 -6.32 11.36
N PRO A 240 9.09 -6.67 12.18
CA PRO A 240 8.93 -6.82 13.63
C PRO A 240 8.54 -5.53 14.36
N VAL A 241 8.95 -4.37 13.86
CA VAL A 241 8.64 -3.08 14.49
C VAL A 241 7.17 -2.72 14.24
N THR A 242 6.37 -2.87 15.30
CA THR A 242 4.92 -2.66 15.29
C THR A 242 4.63 -1.17 15.13
N ALA A 243 3.86 -0.81 14.12
CA ALA A 243 3.51 0.60 13.87
C ALA A 243 2.26 0.77 12.99
N LEU A 244 1.94 -0.20 12.13
CA LEU A 244 0.73 -0.14 11.32
C LEU A 244 -0.50 -0.31 12.22
N GLN A 245 -1.44 0.62 12.11
CA GLN A 245 -2.77 0.49 12.67
C GLN A 245 -3.83 0.56 11.58
N ILE A 246 -4.88 -0.25 11.70
CA ILE A 246 -6.06 -0.21 10.83
C ILE A 246 -7.30 0.20 11.61
N TRP A 247 -8.25 0.83 10.93
CA TRP A 247 -9.54 1.19 11.52
C TRP A 247 -10.52 0.02 11.39
N LYS A 248 -10.79 -0.63 12.53
CA LYS A 248 -11.67 -1.80 12.64
C LYS A 248 -12.48 -1.71 13.94
N ASP A 249 -13.78 -1.99 13.85
CA ASP A 249 -14.73 -1.89 14.97
C ASP A 249 -14.71 -0.52 15.67
N ASP A 250 -14.67 0.55 14.87
CA ASP A 250 -14.58 1.95 15.30
C ASP A 250 -13.37 2.26 16.21
N LYS A 251 -12.29 1.49 16.05
CA LYS A 251 -11.04 1.65 16.80
C LYS A 251 -9.82 1.46 15.90
N TRP A 252 -8.72 2.12 16.27
CA TRP A 252 -7.40 1.85 15.69
C TRP A 252 -6.79 0.61 16.35
N ARG A 253 -6.55 -0.45 15.57
CA ARG A 253 -5.95 -1.71 16.04
C ARG A 253 -4.60 -1.94 15.38
N TYR A 254 -3.60 -2.38 16.13
CA TYR A 254 -2.27 -2.69 15.57
C TYR A 254 -2.30 -3.96 14.73
N VAL A 255 -1.52 -4.01 13.66
CA VAL A 255 -1.30 -5.24 12.89
C VAL A 255 -0.06 -5.95 13.45
N SER A 256 -0.22 -7.23 13.76
CA SER A 256 0.86 -8.07 14.30
C SER A 256 1.93 -8.36 13.25
N TYR A 257 3.13 -8.69 13.72
CA TYR A 257 4.20 -9.19 12.86
C TYR A 257 3.92 -10.65 12.48
N ASN A 258 4.14 -10.98 11.20
CA ASN A 258 4.03 -12.33 10.67
C ASN A 258 5.23 -12.57 9.73
N PRO A 259 6.28 -13.26 10.18
CA PRO A 259 7.52 -13.43 9.43
C PRO A 259 7.31 -13.95 8.01
N GLY A 260 7.82 -13.19 7.03
CA GLY A 260 7.74 -13.58 5.62
C GLY A 260 6.39 -13.32 4.95
N ALA A 261 5.35 -12.95 5.69
CA ALA A 261 4.06 -12.60 5.11
C ALA A 261 4.06 -11.20 4.48
N LEU A 262 3.19 -11.02 3.50
CA LEU A 262 2.75 -9.69 3.07
C LEU A 262 1.51 -9.30 3.89
N VAL A 263 1.49 -8.09 4.42
CA VAL A 263 0.27 -7.42 4.83
C VAL A 263 -0.31 -6.77 3.58
N VAL A 264 -1.44 -7.29 3.11
CA VAL A 264 -2.09 -6.82 1.89
C VAL A 264 -3.33 -6.04 2.23
N ASN A 265 -3.48 -4.86 1.61
CA ASN A 265 -4.75 -4.13 1.62
C ASN A 265 -5.23 -3.81 0.22
N LEU A 266 -6.54 -3.60 0.12
CA LEU A 266 -7.19 -3.16 -1.11
C LEU A 266 -7.35 -1.64 -1.08
N GLY A 267 -7.09 -1.02 -2.21
CA GLY A 267 -7.24 0.41 -2.41
C GLY A 267 -8.63 0.79 -2.92
N GLU A 268 -8.86 2.09 -2.94
CA GLU A 268 -10.06 2.78 -3.37
C GLU A 268 -10.49 2.40 -4.78
N THR A 269 -9.54 2.14 -5.70
CA THR A 269 -9.88 1.64 -7.03
C THR A 269 -10.71 0.36 -6.91
N LEU A 270 -10.24 -0.61 -6.13
CA LEU A 270 -10.93 -1.89 -5.97
C LEU A 270 -12.23 -1.75 -5.17
N GLU A 271 -12.32 -0.81 -4.23
CA GLU A 271 -13.58 -0.46 -3.57
C GLU A 271 -14.63 -0.01 -4.60
N VAL A 272 -14.26 0.88 -5.52
CA VAL A 272 -15.19 1.39 -6.54
C VAL A 272 -15.53 0.32 -7.58
N ILE A 273 -14.53 -0.39 -8.11
CA ILE A 273 -14.69 -1.45 -9.11
C ILE A 273 -15.62 -2.57 -8.60
N SER A 274 -15.50 -2.93 -7.33
CA SER A 274 -16.31 -3.99 -6.70
C SER A 274 -17.71 -3.53 -6.26
N GLY A 275 -18.10 -2.27 -6.50
CA GLY A 275 -19.37 -1.76 -6.01
C GLY A 275 -19.47 -1.73 -4.48
N GLY A 276 -18.34 -1.50 -3.81
CA GLY A 276 -18.21 -1.45 -2.34
C GLY A 276 -18.07 -2.80 -1.65
N HIS A 277 -18.06 -3.93 -2.39
CA HIS A 277 -17.87 -5.26 -1.80
C HIS A 277 -16.46 -5.46 -1.25
N PHE A 278 -15.47 -4.77 -1.80
CA PHE A 278 -14.10 -4.74 -1.31
C PHE A 278 -13.90 -3.47 -0.49
N LYS A 279 -13.46 -3.62 0.76
CA LYS A 279 -13.28 -2.48 1.66
C LYS A 279 -11.89 -1.86 1.48
N ALA A 280 -11.83 -0.58 1.12
CA ALA A 280 -10.61 0.21 1.28
C ALA A 280 -10.50 0.69 2.73
N THR A 281 -9.72 -0.02 3.54
CA THR A 281 -9.65 0.24 4.97
C THR A 281 -8.69 1.37 5.31
N LEU A 282 -9.18 2.31 6.12
CA LEU A 282 -8.36 3.36 6.72
C LEU A 282 -7.24 2.74 7.56
N HIS A 283 -6.02 3.19 7.32
CA HIS A 283 -4.85 2.75 8.04
C HIS A 283 -3.90 3.93 8.30
N LYS A 284 -3.08 3.83 9.33
CA LYS A 284 -2.11 4.85 9.72
C LYS A 284 -0.82 4.20 10.21
N VAL A 285 0.25 5.00 10.28
CA VAL A 285 1.49 4.58 10.97
C VAL A 285 1.53 5.30 12.30
N ALA A 286 1.38 4.56 13.38
CA ALA A 286 1.47 5.02 14.75
C ALA A 286 2.90 4.89 15.29
N GLU A 287 3.12 5.45 16.47
CA GLU A 287 4.31 5.23 17.26
C GLU A 287 4.39 3.75 17.69
N PRO A 288 5.58 3.13 17.63
CA PRO A 288 5.72 1.78 18.14
C PRO A 288 5.42 1.65 19.63
N PRO A 289 5.14 0.42 20.11
CA PRO A 289 5.09 0.12 21.53
C PRO A 289 6.36 0.57 22.26
N GLU A 290 6.26 0.75 23.58
CA GLU A 290 7.33 1.33 24.41
C GLU A 290 8.70 0.69 24.22
N ASP A 291 8.73 -0.63 24.17
CA ASP A 291 9.93 -1.44 23.99
C ASP A 291 10.54 -1.36 22.58
N GLN A 292 9.83 -0.78 21.61
CA GLN A 292 10.28 -0.56 20.24
C GLN A 292 10.38 0.91 19.84
N ARG A 293 10.04 1.88 20.71
CA ARG A 293 10.02 3.32 20.35
C ARG A 293 11.38 3.86 19.89
N HIS A 294 12.47 3.25 20.34
CA HIS A 294 13.83 3.63 19.98
C HIS A 294 14.28 3.05 18.63
N GLU A 295 13.52 2.10 18.08
CA GLU A 295 13.87 1.39 16.85
C GLU A 295 13.58 2.23 15.62
N GLN A 296 14.46 2.13 14.62
CA GLN A 296 14.12 2.55 13.26
C GLN A 296 13.27 1.46 12.60
N ARG A 297 12.23 1.88 11.87
CA ARG A 297 11.39 0.94 11.11
C ARG A 297 11.69 1.07 9.61
N LEU A 298 12.37 0.08 9.06
CA LEU A 298 12.51 -0.05 7.61
C LEU A 298 11.25 -0.71 7.04
N SER A 299 10.70 -0.14 5.98
CA SER A 299 9.44 -0.56 5.37
C SER A 299 9.61 -0.68 3.87
N LEU A 300 9.23 -1.84 3.33
CA LEU A 300 9.16 -2.09 1.90
C LEU A 300 7.69 -2.19 1.51
N VAL A 301 7.28 -1.48 0.46
CA VAL A 301 5.88 -1.49 0.01
C VAL A 301 5.81 -1.45 -1.50
N LEU A 302 5.11 -2.39 -2.13
CA LEU A 302 4.75 -2.32 -3.54
C LEU A 302 3.28 -1.90 -3.66
N PHE A 303 3.04 -0.73 -4.24
CA PHE A 303 1.70 -0.24 -4.55
C PHE A 303 1.39 -0.60 -6.00
N ASN A 304 0.30 -1.31 -6.26
CA ASN A 304 -0.18 -1.62 -7.61
C ASN A 304 -1.27 -0.61 -8.01
N GLY A 305 -1.31 -0.24 -9.29
CA GLY A 305 -2.26 0.73 -9.84
C GLY A 305 -3.08 0.17 -11.00
N SER A 306 -4.29 0.67 -11.16
CA SER A 306 -5.09 0.45 -12.38
C SER A 306 -4.67 1.39 -13.51
N LYS A 307 -5.13 1.08 -14.73
CA LYS A 307 -4.91 1.93 -15.92
C LYS A 307 -5.33 3.37 -15.64
N GLY A 308 -4.45 4.32 -15.92
CA GLY A 308 -4.63 5.72 -15.54
C GLY A 308 -5.87 6.39 -16.16
N ASP A 309 -6.22 6.05 -17.40
CA ASP A 309 -7.36 6.60 -18.15
C ASP A 309 -8.71 5.92 -17.85
N MET A 310 -8.70 4.85 -17.05
CA MET A 310 -9.91 4.15 -16.63
C MET A 310 -10.74 5.03 -15.71
N HIS A 311 -12.02 5.23 -16.08
CA HIS A 311 -12.99 5.86 -15.19
C HIS A 311 -13.33 4.93 -14.03
N LEU A 312 -13.28 5.44 -12.80
CA LEU A 312 -13.54 4.64 -11.60
C LEU A 312 -15.05 4.34 -11.48
N LYS A 313 -15.51 3.26 -12.08
CA LYS A 313 -16.92 2.83 -12.07
C LYS A 313 -17.04 1.36 -11.67
N PRO A 314 -18.14 0.95 -11.00
CA PRO A 314 -18.35 -0.43 -10.64
C PRO A 314 -18.51 -1.33 -11.87
N VAL A 315 -18.02 -2.56 -11.76
CA VAL A 315 -18.12 -3.60 -12.79
C VAL A 315 -19.49 -4.26 -12.69
N THR A 316 -20.52 -3.58 -13.20
CA THR A 316 -21.93 -3.99 -13.08
C THR A 316 -22.27 -5.32 -13.76
N GLU A 317 -21.40 -5.85 -14.60
CA GLU A 317 -21.50 -7.19 -15.17
C GLU A 317 -21.13 -8.32 -14.18
N SER A 318 -20.57 -8.00 -13.01
CA SER A 318 -20.29 -8.98 -11.95
C SER A 318 -21.58 -9.66 -11.47
N PRO A 319 -21.67 -11.01 -11.54
CA PRO A 319 -22.82 -11.75 -11.03
C PRO A 319 -23.04 -11.55 -9.53
N LEU A 320 -21.96 -11.40 -8.75
CA LEU A 320 -22.04 -11.05 -7.34
C LEU A 320 -22.77 -9.71 -7.15
N ILE A 321 -22.35 -8.68 -7.88
CA ILE A 321 -22.94 -7.33 -7.78
C ILE A 321 -24.39 -7.32 -8.26
N GLN A 322 -24.71 -8.04 -9.33
CA GLN A 322 -26.09 -8.16 -9.81
C GLN A 322 -27.01 -8.84 -8.79
N ARG A 323 -26.48 -9.85 -8.07
CA ARG A 323 -27.24 -10.61 -7.09
C ARG A 323 -27.37 -9.90 -5.74
N GLU A 324 -26.29 -9.36 -5.21
CA GLU A 324 -26.22 -8.77 -3.87
C GLU A 324 -26.44 -7.24 -3.86
N GLY A 325 -26.41 -6.61 -5.03
CA GLY A 325 -26.42 -5.15 -5.17
C GLY A 325 -25.12 -4.50 -4.71
N PHE A 326 -25.16 -3.18 -4.56
CA PHE A 326 -24.05 -2.39 -4.05
C PHE A 326 -23.96 -2.38 -2.53
N VAL A 327 -22.74 -2.37 -1.99
CA VAL A 327 -22.49 -2.21 -0.56
C VAL A 327 -22.13 -0.74 -0.29
N LEU A 328 -23.03 -0.03 0.40
CA LEU A 328 -22.88 1.41 0.69
C LEU A 328 -22.53 1.62 2.18
N LYS A 329 -21.45 0.98 2.63
CA LYS A 329 -21.04 0.97 4.05
C LYS A 329 -19.65 1.57 4.22
N GLN A 330 -19.61 2.89 4.46
CA GLN A 330 -18.39 3.72 4.59
C GLN A 330 -17.42 3.58 3.39
N GLY A 331 -16.38 4.42 3.35
CA GLY A 331 -15.46 4.50 2.21
C GLY A 331 -15.92 5.45 1.10
N ILE A 332 -15.18 5.48 -0.01
CA ILE A 332 -15.38 6.46 -1.07
C ILE A 332 -16.44 6.02 -2.10
N PHE A 333 -16.76 4.72 -2.19
CA PHE A 333 -17.62 4.23 -3.26
C PHE A 333 -19.03 4.85 -3.22
N MET A 334 -19.59 5.05 -2.03
CA MET A 334 -20.87 5.75 -1.89
C MET A 334 -20.84 7.16 -2.48
N GLN A 335 -19.72 7.89 -2.34
CA GLN A 335 -19.55 9.22 -2.91
C GLN A 335 -19.39 9.17 -4.43
N PHE A 336 -18.67 8.17 -4.95
CA PHE A 336 -18.59 7.92 -6.38
C PHE A 336 -19.96 7.57 -6.98
N LYS A 337 -20.77 6.79 -6.26
CA LYS A 337 -22.16 6.52 -6.64
C LYS A 337 -22.99 7.79 -6.69
N ASN A 338 -22.89 8.65 -5.68
CA ASN A 338 -23.61 9.94 -5.67
C ASN A 338 -23.21 10.82 -6.86
N LEU A 339 -21.93 10.83 -7.27
CA LEU A 339 -21.49 11.51 -8.48
C LEU A 339 -22.19 10.93 -9.72
N MET A 340 -22.17 9.61 -9.89
CA MET A 340 -22.82 8.91 -11.01
C MET A 340 -24.33 9.19 -11.07
N ASP A 341 -25.04 9.05 -9.95
CA ASP A 341 -26.49 9.28 -9.87
C ASP A 341 -26.86 10.73 -10.20
N SER A 342 -25.97 11.68 -9.88
CA SER A 342 -26.17 13.10 -10.20
C SER A 342 -25.84 13.48 -11.65
N GLY A 343 -25.45 12.51 -12.49
CA GLY A 343 -25.02 12.75 -13.87
C GLY A 343 -23.68 13.49 -13.99
N ARG A 344 -22.92 13.60 -12.90
CA ARG A 344 -21.60 14.23 -12.91
C ARG A 344 -20.55 13.23 -13.42
N PRO A 345 -19.52 13.71 -14.17
CA PRO A 345 -18.44 12.84 -14.60
C PRO A 345 -17.69 12.32 -13.39
N VAL A 346 -17.39 11.02 -13.42
CA VAL A 346 -16.56 10.35 -12.42
C VAL A 346 -15.11 10.46 -12.84
N PRO A 347 -14.16 10.79 -11.95
CA PRO A 347 -12.77 10.92 -12.35
C PRO A 347 -12.19 9.59 -12.85
N THR A 348 -11.21 9.71 -13.74
CA THR A 348 -10.29 8.63 -14.07
C THR A 348 -9.40 8.30 -12.88
N ASN A 349 -8.81 7.10 -12.87
CA ASN A 349 -7.87 6.71 -11.82
C ASN A 349 -6.68 7.69 -11.72
N LYS A 350 -6.16 8.16 -12.86
CA LYS A 350 -5.08 9.15 -12.90
C LYS A 350 -5.50 10.47 -12.28
N GLU A 351 -6.67 11.01 -12.66
CA GLU A 351 -7.19 12.25 -12.08
C GLU A 351 -7.38 12.14 -10.57
N TRP A 352 -7.98 11.03 -10.11
CA TRP A 352 -8.19 10.75 -8.69
C TRP A 352 -6.87 10.65 -7.92
N ARG A 353 -5.94 9.83 -8.40
CA ARG A 353 -4.60 9.66 -7.80
C ARG A 353 -3.84 10.98 -7.74
N GLU A 354 -3.73 11.68 -8.87
CA GLU A 354 -2.93 12.92 -8.94
C GLU A 354 -3.55 14.01 -8.09
N ALA A 355 -4.88 14.13 -8.05
CA ALA A 355 -5.55 15.07 -7.17
C ALA A 355 -5.23 14.76 -5.71
N GLN A 356 -5.34 13.50 -5.27
CA GLN A 356 -4.94 13.11 -3.92
C GLN A 356 -3.48 13.41 -3.62
N ILE A 357 -2.56 13.12 -4.53
CA ILE A 357 -1.12 13.38 -4.30
C ILE A 357 -0.84 14.88 -4.17
N LYS A 358 -1.49 15.71 -5.01
CA LYS A 358 -1.31 17.17 -5.02
C LYS A 358 -1.96 17.85 -3.81
N THR A 359 -3.11 17.35 -3.34
CA THR A 359 -3.92 18.03 -2.31
C THR A 359 -3.85 17.40 -0.92
N ARG A 360 -3.44 16.13 -0.79
CA ARG A 360 -3.44 15.43 0.50
C ARG A 360 -2.51 16.14 1.49
N LEU A 361 -3.09 16.52 2.62
CA LEU A 361 -2.38 17.08 3.75
C LEU A 361 -2.14 15.97 4.79
N GLN A 362 -0.90 15.85 5.26
CA GLN A 362 -0.54 14.98 6.39
C GLN A 362 -0.73 15.74 7.70
N ILE A 363 -2.00 15.96 8.04
CA ILE A 363 -2.45 16.72 9.20
C ILE A 363 -3.45 15.91 10.03
N ALA A 364 -3.67 16.34 11.27
CA ALA A 364 -4.64 15.74 12.16
C ALA A 364 -6.07 15.88 11.59
N PRO A 365 -6.98 14.92 11.84
CA PRO A 365 -8.36 14.96 11.34
C PRO A 365 -9.09 16.26 11.75
N GLU A 366 -8.83 16.80 12.93
CA GLU A 366 -9.44 18.04 13.42
C GLU A 366 -9.00 19.29 12.64
N GLU A 367 -7.87 19.21 11.92
CA GLU A 367 -7.28 20.31 11.15
C GLU A 367 -7.64 20.24 9.65
N ARG A 368 -8.40 19.22 9.22
CA ARG A 368 -8.80 19.07 7.82
C ARG A 368 -9.66 20.23 7.34
N LEU A 369 -9.58 20.52 6.03
CA LEU A 369 -9.99 21.82 5.46
C LEU A 369 -11.48 22.09 5.60
N GLU A 370 -12.32 21.06 5.53
CA GLU A 370 -13.78 21.19 5.66
C GLU A 370 -14.28 21.03 7.11
N GLY A 371 -13.34 20.93 8.06
CA GLY A 371 -13.59 20.75 9.48
C GLY A 371 -14.12 19.36 9.84
N VAL A 372 -14.64 19.26 11.08
CA VAL A 372 -15.18 18.02 11.63
C VAL A 372 -16.66 17.87 11.30
N LYS A 373 -17.06 16.71 10.79
CA LYS A 373 -18.43 16.27 10.55
C LYS A 373 -18.77 15.08 11.47
N GLU A 374 -20.03 14.93 11.83
CA GLU A 374 -20.50 13.78 12.60
C GLU A 374 -21.32 12.87 11.69
N VAL A 375 -20.96 11.58 11.63
CA VAL A 375 -21.65 10.56 10.84
C VAL A 375 -21.90 9.37 11.75
N ASN A 376 -23.18 9.06 11.99
CA ASN A 376 -23.63 7.95 12.85
C ASN A 376 -22.99 7.97 14.26
N GLY A 377 -22.79 9.15 14.85
CA GLY A 377 -22.21 9.32 16.19
C GLY A 377 -20.67 9.31 16.24
N THR A 378 -19.98 9.06 15.11
CA THR A 378 -18.52 9.17 15.02
C THR A 378 -18.15 10.49 14.34
N LYS A 379 -17.13 11.18 14.89
CA LYS A 379 -16.61 12.43 14.33
C LYS A 379 -15.52 12.14 13.30
N TYR A 380 -15.56 12.87 12.20
CA TYR A 380 -14.63 12.74 11.09
C TYR A 380 -14.12 14.11 10.65
N GLY A 381 -12.80 14.27 10.53
CA GLY A 381 -12.22 15.32 9.73
C GLY A 381 -12.50 15.09 8.25
N GLN A 382 -12.87 16.12 7.51
CA GLN A 382 -13.22 16.00 6.10
C GLN A 382 -12.34 16.89 5.21
N ASP A 383 -11.90 16.32 4.09
CA ASP A 383 -11.42 17.07 2.93
C ASP A 383 -12.34 16.77 1.73
N VAL A 384 -12.28 17.60 0.68
CA VAL A 384 -13.00 17.35 -0.58
C VAL A 384 -11.99 17.32 -1.72
N ILE A 385 -11.99 16.21 -2.46
CA ILE A 385 -11.09 15.98 -3.59
C ILE A 385 -11.96 15.70 -4.80
N LEU A 386 -11.88 16.54 -5.84
CA LEU A 386 -12.70 16.42 -7.05
C LEU A 386 -14.22 16.30 -6.75
N GLY A 387 -14.70 16.97 -5.70
CA GLY A 387 -16.11 16.92 -5.28
C GLY A 387 -16.49 15.66 -4.48
N VAL A 388 -15.55 14.78 -4.17
CA VAL A 388 -15.72 13.59 -3.33
C VAL A 388 -15.24 13.91 -1.90
N PRO A 389 -16.12 13.83 -0.90
CA PRO A 389 -15.72 13.92 0.51
C PRO A 389 -14.80 12.75 0.90
N VAL A 390 -13.65 13.05 1.48
CA VAL A 390 -12.71 12.08 2.06
C VAL A 390 -12.65 12.31 3.56
N MET A 391 -13.05 11.30 4.32
CA MET A 391 -13.23 11.41 5.77
C MET A 391 -12.18 10.62 6.54
N LEU A 392 -11.76 11.15 7.68
CA LEU A 392 -10.83 10.50 8.62
C LEU A 392 -11.38 10.61 10.05
N PRO A 393 -11.52 9.51 10.80
CA PRO A 393 -11.98 9.55 12.19
C PRO A 393 -11.12 10.49 13.04
N VAL A 394 -11.78 11.31 13.85
CA VAL A 394 -11.16 12.20 14.85
C VAL A 394 -10.64 11.42 16.03
#